data_AF-A0A0E3BFZ2-F1
#
_entry.id   AF-A0A0E3BFZ2-F1
#
_cell.length_a   1.000
_cell.length_b   1.000
_cell.length_c   1.000
_cell.angle_alpha   90.00
_cell.angle_beta   90.00
_cell.angle_gamma   90.00
#
_symmetry.space_group_name_H-M   'P 1'
#
loop_
_entity.id
_entity.type
_entity.pdbx_description
1 polymer ?
#
loop_
_entity_poly.entity_id
_entity_poly.type
_entity_poly.pdbx_seq_one_letter_code
_entity_poly.pdbx_strand_id
1 'polypeptide(L)'
;MSRLSPSQLQAALDSLTKANNRAQLAREKIMEHCQAVYGVEPGDIDNDAFIDACDGANGQSAGMSVEDFDKSMRDAMEMNGISMPEQ
;
A
#
# COMPACT_ATOMS: atom_id res chain seq x y z
N MET A 1 -22.93 -21.72 4.72
CA MET A 1 -22.16 -20.92 5.70
C MET A 1 -23.03 -20.67 6.91
N SER A 2 -22.50 -20.87 8.12
CA SER A 2 -23.22 -20.57 9.37
C SER A 2 -23.27 -19.05 9.59
N ARG A 3 -24.40 -18.52 10.08
CA ARG A 3 -24.53 -17.10 10.44
C ARG A 3 -23.76 -16.83 11.74
N LEU A 4 -22.99 -15.74 11.78
CA LEU A 4 -22.31 -15.30 13.00
C LEU A 4 -23.33 -14.92 14.09
N SER A 5 -23.04 -15.29 15.34
CA SER A 5 -23.72 -14.71 16.49
C SER A 5 -23.41 -13.20 16.59
N PRO A 6 -24.20 -12.42 17.35
CA PRO A 6 -23.90 -10.99 17.55
C PRO A 6 -22.48 -10.73 18.08
N SER A 7 -21.99 -11.55 19.02
CA SER A 7 -20.63 -11.40 19.56
C SER A 7 -19.54 -11.76 18.55
N GLN A 8 -19.75 -12.81 17.75
CA GLN A 8 -18.84 -13.18 16.67
C GLN A 8 -18.78 -12.11 15.58
N LEU A 9 -19.94 -11.51 15.25
CA LEU A 9 -20.00 -10.40 14.31
C LEU A 9 -19.26 -9.17 14.85
N GLN A 10 -19.48 -8.78 16.11
CA GLN A 10 -18.77 -7.65 16.70
C GLN A 10 -17.24 -7.87 16.70
N ALA A 11 -16.78 -9.07 17.06
CA ALA A 11 -15.35 -9.38 17.02
C ALA A 11 -14.75 -9.28 15.61
N ALA A 12 -15.50 -9.70 14.58
CA ALA A 12 -15.08 -9.55 13.18
C ALA A 12 -15.01 -8.09 12.75
N LEU A 13 -16.02 -7.27 13.10
CA LEU A 13 -16.03 -5.83 12.83
C LEU A 13 -14.84 -5.12 13.49
N ASP A 14 -14.60 -5.38 14.78
CA ASP A 14 -13.48 -4.79 15.52
C ASP A 14 -12.13 -5.18 14.92
N SER A 15 -11.99 -6.44 14.49
CA SER A 15 -10.78 -6.94 13.84
C SER A 15 -10.53 -6.22 12.51
N LEU A 16 -11.57 -6.06 11.69
CA LEU A 16 -11.49 -5.32 10.43
C LEU A 16 -11.12 -3.85 10.66
N THR A 17 -11.78 -3.17 11.60
CA THR A 17 -11.46 -1.77 11.95
C THR A 17 -10.00 -1.62 12.38
N LYS A 18 -9.50 -2.52 13.23
CA LYS A 18 -8.09 -2.51 13.66
C LYS A 18 -7.13 -2.75 12.51
N ALA A 19 -7.44 -3.69 11.62
CA ALA A 19 -6.62 -3.95 10.44
C ALA A 19 -6.58 -2.73 9.51
N ASN A 20 -7.73 -2.12 9.24
CA ASN A 20 -7.83 -0.96 8.36
C ASN A 20 -7.08 0.26 8.90
N ASN A 21 -7.22 0.55 10.19
CA ASN A 21 -6.50 1.67 10.81
C ASN A 21 -4.99 1.47 10.77
N ARG A 22 -4.51 0.24 10.98
CA ARG A 22 -3.07 -0.06 10.86
C ARG A 22 -2.57 0.07 9.44
N ALA A 23 -3.34 -0.39 8.46
CA ALA A 23 -2.99 -0.25 7.04
C ALA A 23 -2.90 1.23 6.64
N GLN A 24 -3.87 2.05 7.07
CA GLN A 24 -3.85 3.50 6.80
C GLN A 24 -2.60 4.18 7.37
N LEU A 25 -2.26 3.94 8.64
CA LEU A 25 -1.07 4.50 9.27
C LEU A 25 0.24 4.05 8.60
N ALA A 26 0.27 2.85 8.03
CA ALA A 26 1.41 2.37 7.26
C ALA A 26 1.52 3.10 5.92
N ARG A 27 0.39 3.28 5.21
CA ARG A 27 0.34 4.03 3.94
C ARG A 27 0.81 5.46 4.11
N GLU A 28 0.33 6.16 5.14
CA GLU A 28 0.75 7.55 5.42
C GLU A 28 2.28 7.67 5.53
N LYS A 29 2.94 6.76 6.26
CA LYS A 29 4.41 6.76 6.37
C LYS A 29 5.12 6.47 5.06
N ILE A 30 4.56 5.57 4.25
CA ILE A 30 5.11 5.24 2.93
C ILE A 30 4.96 6.44 2.00
N MET A 31 3.79 7.08 1.98
CA MET A 31 3.51 8.29 1.19
C MET A 31 4.44 9.45 1.60
N GLU A 32 4.61 9.70 2.90
CA GLU A 32 5.58 10.68 3.40
C GLU A 32 7.00 10.38 2.92
N HIS A 33 7.42 9.11 3.00
CA HIS A 33 8.72 8.68 2.47
C HIS A 33 8.82 8.90 0.96
N CYS A 34 7.79 8.54 0.20
CA CYS A 34 7.79 8.68 -1.25
C CYS A 34 7.86 10.14 -1.68
N GLN A 35 7.09 11.00 -1.04
CA GLN A 35 7.13 12.43 -1.28
C GLN A 35 8.52 13.01 -1.00
N ALA A 36 9.22 12.52 0.03
CA ALA A 36 10.57 12.97 0.36
C ALA A 36 11.65 12.44 -0.58
N VAL A 37 11.55 11.19 -1.07
CA VAL A 37 12.61 10.52 -1.85
C VAL A 37 12.39 10.65 -3.36
N TYR A 38 11.15 10.44 -3.81
CA TYR A 38 10.77 10.38 -5.22
C TYR A 38 10.02 11.65 -5.67
N GLY A 39 9.48 12.43 -4.73
CA GLY A 39 8.69 13.63 -5.03
C GLY A 39 7.26 13.36 -5.47
N VAL A 40 6.85 12.09 -5.52
CA VAL A 40 5.54 11.60 -5.98
C VAL A 40 5.10 10.40 -5.15
N GLU A 41 3.81 10.14 -5.04
CA GLU A 41 3.27 8.94 -4.38
C GLU A 41 3.09 7.78 -5.37
N PRO A 42 3.08 6.51 -4.90
CA PRO A 42 2.90 5.35 -5.79
C PRO A 42 1.62 5.40 -6.63
N GLY A 43 0.54 5.98 -6.09
CA GLY A 43 -0.74 6.11 -6.78
C GLY A 43 -0.75 7.20 -7.87
N ASP A 44 0.13 8.19 -7.79
CA ASP A 44 0.23 9.25 -8.79
C ASP A 44 0.86 8.75 -10.09
N ILE A 45 1.68 7.71 -9.99
CA ILE A 45 2.45 7.12 -11.09
C ILE A 45 1.98 5.71 -11.46
N ASP A 46 0.81 5.30 -10.94
CA ASP A 46 0.21 3.99 -11.19
C ASP A 46 1.22 2.83 -10.99
N ASN A 47 1.90 2.82 -9.84
CA ASN A 47 2.86 1.76 -9.51
C ASN A 47 2.12 0.44 -9.19
N ASP A 48 1.74 -0.27 -10.24
CA ASP A 48 1.02 -1.56 -10.19
C ASP A 48 1.71 -2.58 -9.28
N ALA A 49 3.04 -2.64 -9.30
CA ALA A 49 3.78 -3.61 -8.49
C ALA A 49 3.62 -3.35 -6.99
N PHE A 50 3.59 -2.08 -6.57
CA PHE A 50 3.27 -1.72 -5.19
C PHE A 50 1.81 -2.02 -4.86
N ILE A 51 0.88 -1.64 -5.76
CA ILE A 51 -0.56 -1.84 -5.55
C ILE A 51 -0.86 -3.33 -5.37
N ASP A 52 -0.38 -4.19 -6.27
CA ASP A 52 -0.58 -5.63 -6.18
C ASP A 52 0.09 -6.26 -4.96
N ALA A 53 1.31 -5.82 -4.62
CA ALA A 53 2.06 -6.41 -3.52
C ALA A 53 1.53 -6.00 -2.15
N CYS A 54 1.17 -4.73 -1.96
CA CYS A 54 0.86 -4.15 -0.64
C CYS A 54 -0.62 -3.91 -0.41
N ASP A 55 -1.35 -3.39 -1.39
CA ASP A 55 -2.80 -3.19 -1.30
C ASP A 55 -3.58 -4.45 -1.67
N GLY A 56 -3.04 -5.20 -2.62
CA GLY A 56 -3.52 -6.51 -3.02
C GLY A 56 -4.91 -6.50 -3.64
N ALA A 57 -5.44 -7.69 -3.90
CA ALA A 57 -6.79 -7.89 -4.40
C ALA A 57 -7.56 -8.84 -3.46
N ASN A 58 -8.86 -8.60 -3.29
CA ASN A 58 -9.74 -9.43 -2.46
C ASN A 58 -9.24 -9.63 -1.01
N GLY A 59 -8.53 -8.65 -0.45
CA GLY A 59 -8.02 -8.69 0.92
C GLY A 59 -6.78 -9.56 1.11
N GLN A 60 -6.04 -9.85 0.04
CA GLN A 60 -4.78 -10.60 0.09
C GLN A 60 -3.65 -9.79 -0.55
N SER A 61 -2.58 -9.57 0.21
CA SER A 61 -1.34 -8.94 -0.24
C SER A 61 -0.16 -9.87 0.04
N ALA A 62 0.77 -9.96 -0.92
CA ALA A 62 1.98 -10.80 -0.81
C ALA A 62 3.10 -10.09 -0.02
N GLY A 63 3.03 -8.76 0.06
CA GLY A 63 4.13 -7.91 0.51
C GLY A 63 5.25 -7.81 -0.53
N MET A 64 6.19 -6.90 -0.28
CA MET A 64 7.40 -6.74 -1.09
C MET A 64 8.58 -6.30 -0.21
N SER A 65 9.81 -6.52 -0.70
CA SER A 65 11.02 -6.02 -0.05
C SER A 65 11.20 -4.51 -0.27
N VAL A 66 12.11 -3.89 0.48
CA VAL A 66 12.45 -2.47 0.28
C VAL A 66 13.16 -2.28 -1.06
N GLU A 67 14.00 -3.23 -1.44
CA GLU A 67 14.72 -3.22 -2.72
C GLU A 67 13.76 -3.33 -3.91
N ASP A 68 12.77 -4.23 -3.83
CA ASP A 68 11.74 -4.36 -4.87
C ASP A 68 10.87 -3.10 -4.96
N PHE A 69 10.62 -2.44 -3.83
CA PHE A 69 9.83 -1.21 -3.77
C PHE A 69 10.56 -0.02 -4.41
N ASP A 70 11.84 0.19 -4.07
CA ASP A 70 12.64 1.26 -4.71
C ASP A 70 12.75 1.02 -6.21
N LYS A 71 12.96 -0.23 -6.62
CA LYS A 71 12.98 -0.59 -8.03
C LYS A 71 11.63 -0.27 -8.71
N SER A 72 10.51 -0.67 -8.11
CA SER A 72 9.19 -0.46 -8.74
C SER A 72 8.82 1.01 -8.85
N MET A 73 9.17 1.84 -7.86
CA MET A 73 8.98 3.28 -7.93
C MET A 73 9.77 3.89 -9.09
N ARG A 74 11.04 3.53 -9.26
CA ARG A 74 11.88 4.03 -10.36
C ARG A 74 11.35 3.60 -11.72
N ASP A 75 11.00 2.32 -11.87
CA ASP A 75 10.43 1.80 -13.12
C ASP A 75 9.13 2.55 -13.48
N ALA A 76 8.22 2.74 -12.52
CA ALA A 76 6.96 3.45 -12.73
C ALA A 76 7.17 4.93 -13.06
N MET A 77 8.12 5.61 -12.40
CA MET A 77 8.50 6.99 -12.73
C MET A 77 9.05 7.10 -14.16
N GLU A 78 9.92 6.18 -14.57
CA GLU A 78 10.49 6.13 -15.93
C GLU A 78 9.38 5.93 -16.97
N MET A 79 8.45 5.00 -16.73
CA MET A 79 7.29 4.76 -17.60
C MET A 79 6.40 6.00 -17.76
N ASN A 80 6.30 6.83 -16.73
CA ASN A 80 5.55 8.08 -16.74
C ASN A 80 6.37 9.30 -17.19
N GLY A 81 7.64 9.11 -17.58
CA GLY A 81 8.53 10.20 -18.01
C GLY A 81 8.93 11.18 -16.89
N ILE A 82 8.85 10.76 -15.63
CA ILE A 82 9.19 11.56 -14.45
C ILE A 82 10.67 11.34 -14.12
N SER A 83 11.42 12.43 -14.00
CA SER A 83 12.82 12.38 -13.57
C SER A 83 12.92 12.39 -12.05
N MET A 84 13.89 11.68 -11.50
CA MET A 84 14.19 11.72 -10.07
C MET A 84 14.51 13.16 -9.62
N PRO A 85 14.06 13.59 -8.43
CA PRO A 85 14.54 14.82 -7.83
C PRO A 85 16.06 14.78 -7.69
N GLU A 86 16.75 15.88 -8.03
CA GLU A 86 18.17 16.04 -7.69
C GLU A 86 18.28 16.06 -6.16
N GLN A 87 18.99 15.07 -5.59
CA GLN A 87 19.21 14.96 -4.14
C GLN A 87 20.40 15.82 -3.69
#